data_AF-A0A8B7DDW2-F1
#
_entry.id   AF-A0A8B7DDW2-F1
#
_cell.length_a   1.000
_cell.length_b   1.000
_cell.length_c   1.000
_cell.angle_alpha   90.00
_cell.angle_beta   90.00
_cell.angle_gamma   90.00
#
_symmetry.space_group_name_H-M   'P 1'
#
loop_
_entity.id
_entity.type
_entity.pdbx_description
1 polymer ?
#
loop_
_entity_poly.entity_id
_entity_poly.type
_entity_poly.pdbx_seq_one_letter_code
_entity_poly.pdbx_strand_id
1 'polypeptide(L)'
;MNKDSSILINVIVRYIDNVLKEKQRNLEDRSRRNNHRIEGIYENDKESWGDTEKKVQTFFTEKLGLKDVEIERAHRTGRKNDGRPRTIILNLQKYKDKIGILKELYRLKGTNTFVNEDFSRETVAIRKKIVR
;
A
#
# COMPACT_ATOMS: atom_id res chain seq x y z
N MET A 1 -9.57 20.63 -40.63
CA MET A 1 -9.88 19.20 -40.39
C MET A 1 -11.39 19.02 -40.38
N ASN A 2 -11.92 17.99 -41.05
CA ASN A 2 -13.36 17.70 -40.99
C ASN A 2 -13.74 17.14 -39.60
N LYS A 3 -15.01 17.26 -39.23
CA LYS A 3 -15.53 16.86 -37.91
C LYS A 3 -15.29 15.36 -37.61
N ASP A 4 -15.39 14.51 -38.63
CA ASP A 4 -15.22 13.06 -38.50
C ASP A 4 -13.76 12.66 -38.23
N SER A 5 -12.82 13.34 -38.86
CA SER A 5 -11.38 13.17 -38.62
C SER A 5 -11.02 13.59 -37.19
N SER A 6 -11.63 14.66 -36.69
CA SER A 6 -11.45 15.09 -35.29
C SER A 6 -12.04 14.08 -34.29
N ILE A 7 -13.18 13.46 -34.60
CA ILE A 7 -13.79 12.43 -33.77
C ILE A 7 -12.90 11.19 -33.73
N LEU A 8 -12.43 10.73 -34.89
CA LEU A 8 -11.56 9.55 -35.00
C LEU A 8 -10.26 9.74 -34.22
N ILE A 9 -9.62 10.91 -34.34
CA ILE A 9 -8.42 11.25 -33.58
C ILE A 9 -8.71 11.21 -32.07
N ASN A 10 -9.81 11.80 -31.61
CA ASN A 10 -10.18 11.78 -30.19
C ASN A 10 -10.42 10.36 -29.66
N VAL A 11 -11.02 9.46 -30.47
CA VAL A 11 -11.21 8.05 -30.10
C VAL A 11 -9.86 7.35 -29.97
N ILE A 12 -8.95 7.54 -30.92
CA ILE A 12 -7.61 6.94 -30.91
C ILE A 12 -6.80 7.46 -29.72
N VAL A 13 -6.81 8.76 -29.45
CA VAL A 13 -6.10 9.37 -28.31
C VAL A 13 -6.61 8.79 -26.99
N ARG A 14 -7.93 8.72 -26.80
CA ARG A 14 -8.52 8.11 -25.59
C ARG A 14 -8.12 6.64 -25.43
N TYR A 15 -8.10 5.89 -26.53
CA TYR A 15 -7.67 4.49 -26.51
C TYR A 15 -6.20 4.36 -26.05
N ILE A 16 -5.30 5.16 -26.63
CA ILE A 16 -3.89 5.16 -26.26
C ILE A 16 -3.70 5.56 -24.79
N ASP A 17 -4.38 6.61 -24.33
CA ASP A 17 -4.34 7.06 -22.93
C ASP A 17 -4.77 5.95 -21.96
N ASN A 18 -5.82 5.20 -22.31
CA ASN A 18 -6.28 4.09 -21.48
C ASN A 18 -5.25 2.97 -21.43
N VAL A 19 -4.67 2.57 -22.56
CA VAL A 19 -3.62 1.55 -22.62
C VAL A 19 -2.39 1.96 -21.80
N LEU A 20 -2.00 3.24 -21.86
CA LEU A 20 -0.87 3.76 -21.09
C LEU A 20 -1.17 3.76 -19.59
N LYS A 21 -2.36 4.20 -19.18
CA LYS A 21 -2.79 4.17 -17.77
C LYS A 21 -2.81 2.75 -17.22
N GLU A 22 -3.32 1.78 -17.98
CA GLU A 22 -3.32 0.38 -17.55
C GLU A 22 -1.90 -0.17 -17.38
N LYS A 23 -0.99 0.12 -18.31
CA LYS A 23 0.42 -0.29 -18.20
C LYS A 23 1.08 0.35 -16.99
N GLN A 24 0.87 1.65 -16.76
CA GLN A 24 1.41 2.36 -15.60
C GLN A 24 0.88 1.75 -14.29
N ARG A 25 -0.44 1.55 -14.17
CA ARG A 25 -1.08 0.91 -13.01
C ARG A 25 -0.46 -0.45 -12.72
N ASN A 26 -0.31 -1.29 -13.75
CA ASN A 26 0.27 -2.63 -13.61
C ASN A 26 1.74 -2.59 -13.15
N LEU A 27 2.53 -1.64 -13.66
CA LEU A 27 3.92 -1.47 -13.22
C LEU A 27 4.01 -1.00 -11.77
N GLU A 28 3.19 -0.02 -11.39
CA GLU A 28 3.11 0.48 -10.01
C GLU A 28 2.69 -0.64 -9.04
N ASP A 29 1.66 -1.41 -9.35
CA ASP A 29 1.19 -2.51 -8.50
C ASP A 29 2.22 -3.64 -8.39
N ARG A 30 2.94 -3.95 -9.48
CA ARG A 30 4.04 -4.93 -9.44
C ARG A 30 5.18 -4.46 -8.53
N SER A 31 5.54 -3.17 -8.61
CA SER A 31 6.56 -2.58 -7.75
C SER A 31 6.16 -2.59 -6.27
N ARG A 32 4.87 -2.46 -5.97
CA ARG A 32 4.32 -2.47 -4.60
C ARG A 32 3.86 -3.85 -4.14
N ARG A 33 4.11 -4.90 -4.93
CA ARG A 33 3.55 -6.24 -4.67
C ARG A 33 3.92 -6.79 -3.30
N ASN A 34 5.11 -6.48 -2.79
CA ASN A 34 5.59 -6.92 -1.48
C ASN A 34 5.30 -5.91 -0.36
N ASN A 35 4.58 -4.84 -0.66
CA ASN A 35 4.35 -3.76 0.30
C ASN A 35 3.05 -3.95 1.09
N HIS A 36 3.09 -3.44 2.32
CA HIS A 36 1.92 -3.19 3.16
C HIS A 36 1.86 -1.73 3.61
N ARG A 37 0.63 -1.24 3.82
CA ARG A 37 0.36 0.02 4.53
C ARG A 37 -0.13 -0.31 5.93
N ILE A 38 0.59 0.14 6.95
CA ILE A 38 0.25 -0.10 8.36
C ILE A 38 -0.15 1.21 9.03
N GLU A 39 -1.32 1.25 9.65
CA GLU A 39 -1.88 2.42 10.33
C GLU A 39 -2.17 2.08 11.79
N GLY A 40 -2.10 3.06 12.69
CA GLY A 40 -2.40 2.89 14.12
C GLY A 40 -1.20 2.62 15.04
N ILE A 41 0.00 2.42 14.50
CA ILE A 41 1.23 2.31 15.32
C ILE A 41 1.75 3.72 15.63
N TYR A 42 1.79 4.12 16.91
CA TYR A 42 2.25 5.44 17.30
C TYR A 42 3.72 5.70 16.97
N GLU A 43 4.03 6.89 16.48
CA GLU A 43 5.40 7.34 16.15
C GLU A 43 6.02 8.10 17.33
N ASN A 44 7.35 7.99 17.46
CA ASN A 44 8.11 8.80 18.42
C ASN A 44 8.47 10.15 17.80
N ASP A 45 8.82 11.13 18.63
CA ASP A 45 9.46 12.33 18.12
C ASP A 45 10.82 12.00 17.50
N LYS A 46 11.07 12.57 16.32
CA LYS A 46 12.28 12.33 15.51
C LYS A 46 12.55 10.84 15.22
N GLU A 47 11.48 10.05 15.06
CA GLU A 47 11.55 8.62 14.73
C GLU A 47 12.37 8.35 13.46
N SER A 48 13.39 7.51 13.59
CA SER A 48 14.21 7.05 12.46
C SER A 48 13.54 5.87 11.72
N TRP A 49 14.09 5.50 10.56
CA TRP A 49 13.63 4.29 9.85
C TRP A 49 13.91 3.03 10.67
N GLY A 50 15.05 2.95 11.36
CA GLY A 50 15.37 1.82 12.24
C GLY A 50 14.41 1.69 13.43
N ASP A 51 13.97 2.81 14.00
CA ASP A 51 12.95 2.81 15.07
C ASP A 51 11.59 2.33 14.54
N THR A 52 11.23 2.79 13.33
CA THR A 52 10.00 2.35 12.65
C THR A 52 10.02 0.84 12.40
N GLU A 53 11.14 0.32 11.89
CA GLU A 53 11.31 -1.11 11.62
C GLU A 53 11.21 -1.95 12.91
N LYS A 54 11.89 -1.54 13.99
CA LYS A 54 11.78 -2.21 15.29
C LYS A 54 10.34 -2.26 15.78
N LYS A 55 9.58 -1.16 15.67
CA LYS A 55 8.16 -1.13 16.05
C LYS A 55 7.32 -2.08 15.20
N VAL A 56 7.60 -2.19 13.90
CA VAL A 56 6.91 -3.16 13.03
C VAL A 56 7.24 -4.60 13.42
N GLN A 57 8.50 -4.91 13.73
CA GLN A 57 8.87 -6.25 14.21
C GLN A 57 8.18 -6.59 15.54
N THR A 58 8.19 -5.67 16.52
CA THR A 58 7.46 -5.83 17.78
C THR A 58 5.97 -6.05 17.54
N PHE A 59 5.37 -5.25 16.65
CA PHE A 59 3.97 -5.41 16.25
C PHE A 59 3.68 -6.81 15.66
N PHE A 60 4.55 -7.32 14.79
CA PHE A 60 4.40 -8.67 14.22
C PHE A 60 4.47 -9.76 15.27
N THR A 61 5.41 -9.67 16.20
CA THR A 61 5.55 -10.67 17.26
C THR A 61 4.38 -10.59 18.25
N GLU A 62 4.03 -9.40 18.73
CA GLU A 62 3.05 -9.22 19.82
C GLU A 62 1.59 -9.30 19.37
N LYS A 63 1.27 -8.80 18.16
CA LYS A 63 -0.13 -8.71 17.69
C LYS A 63 -0.48 -9.77 16.68
N LEU A 64 0.47 -10.19 15.86
CA LEU A 64 0.24 -11.20 14.81
C LEU A 64 0.80 -12.59 15.17
N GLY A 65 1.65 -12.70 16.20
CA GLY A 65 2.31 -13.96 16.55
C GLY A 65 3.33 -14.42 15.51
N LEU A 66 3.80 -13.52 14.66
CA LEU A 66 4.74 -13.80 13.57
C LEU A 66 6.17 -13.47 14.01
N LYS A 67 7.07 -14.44 13.82
CA LYS A 67 8.51 -14.31 14.06
C LYS A 67 9.25 -14.37 12.73
N ASP A 68 10.48 -13.86 12.72
CA ASP A 68 11.42 -13.98 11.59
C ASP A 68 10.91 -13.40 10.26
N VAL A 69 10.06 -12.37 10.32
CA VAL A 69 9.61 -11.65 9.13
C VAL A 69 10.76 -10.78 8.59
N GLU A 70 11.15 -11.00 7.35
CA GLU A 70 12.26 -10.27 6.72
C GLU A 70 11.78 -8.95 6.11
N ILE A 71 12.03 -7.87 6.83
CA ILE A 71 11.73 -6.51 6.40
C ILE A 71 12.88 -5.99 5.53
N GLU A 72 12.55 -5.48 4.34
CA GLU A 72 13.51 -4.73 3.52
C GLU A 72 13.59 -3.28 3.99
N ARG A 73 12.42 -2.66 4.24
CA ARG A 73 12.31 -1.28 4.68
C ARG A 73 10.98 -1.01 5.35
N ALA A 74 10.99 -0.26 6.46
CA ALA A 74 9.79 0.33 7.05
C ALA A 74 10.01 1.83 7.28
N HIS A 75 9.11 2.67 6.79
CA HIS A 75 9.21 4.12 6.97
C HIS A 75 7.84 4.80 7.04
N ARG A 76 7.77 5.92 7.75
CA ARG A 76 6.58 6.78 7.82
C ARG A 76 6.37 7.52 6.51
N THR A 77 5.10 7.69 6.12
CA THR A 77 4.70 8.49 4.96
C THR A 77 3.62 9.51 5.34
N GLY A 78 3.55 10.60 4.57
CA GLY A 78 2.63 11.70 4.81
C GLY A 78 3.13 12.74 5.82
N ARG A 79 2.30 13.75 6.05
CA ARG A 79 2.56 14.84 7.00
C ARG A 79 2.17 14.40 8.42
N LYS A 80 2.96 14.83 9.40
CA LYS A 80 2.63 14.61 10.82
C LYS A 80 1.39 15.45 11.14
N ASN A 81 0.38 14.81 11.70
CA ASN A 81 -0.84 15.47 12.15
C ASN A 81 -0.99 15.23 13.66
N ASP A 82 -1.33 16.28 14.39
CA ASP A 82 -1.54 16.23 15.84
C ASP A 82 -2.85 15.49 16.14
N GLY A 83 -2.78 14.16 16.24
CA GLY A 83 -3.91 13.32 16.65
C GLY A 83 -4.00 11.96 15.97
N ARG A 84 -3.23 11.69 14.91
CA ARG A 84 -3.16 10.35 14.30
C ARG A 84 -1.73 10.03 13.85
N PRO A 85 -1.22 8.82 14.14
CA PRO A 85 0.10 8.43 13.68
C PRO A 85 0.13 8.31 12.16
N ARG A 86 1.25 8.71 11.56
CA ARG A 86 1.49 8.54 10.13
C ARG A 86 1.47 7.07 9.71
N THR A 87 0.94 6.79 8.52
CA THR A 87 1.01 5.45 7.93
C THR A 87 2.46 5.02 7.76
N ILE A 88 2.75 3.74 8.03
CA ILE A 88 4.00 3.09 7.68
C ILE A 88 3.84 2.43 6.32
N ILE A 89 4.77 2.71 5.40
CA ILE A 89 4.98 1.89 4.21
C ILE A 89 6.03 0.86 4.57
N LEU A 90 5.60 -0.40 4.55
CA LEU A 90 6.43 -1.57 4.78
C LEU A 90 6.74 -2.22 3.42
N ASN A 91 8.00 -2.54 3.16
CA ASN A 91 8.44 -3.41 2.09
C ASN A 91 9.08 -4.67 2.70
N LEU A 92 8.68 -5.84 2.22
CA LEU A 92 9.13 -7.16 2.65
C LEU A 92 10.06 -7.79 1.61
N GLN A 93 11.09 -8.48 2.06
CA GLN A 93 12.00 -9.19 1.15
C GLN A 93 11.31 -10.40 0.50
N LYS A 94 10.41 -11.07 1.24
CA LYS A 94 9.75 -12.30 0.80
C LYS A 94 8.25 -12.09 0.60
N TYR A 95 7.75 -12.43 -0.58
CA TYR A 95 6.31 -12.46 -0.84
C TYR A 95 5.56 -13.45 0.07
N LYS A 96 6.23 -14.52 0.53
CA LYS A 96 5.63 -15.48 1.49
C LYS A 96 5.29 -14.81 2.82
N ASP A 97 6.13 -13.89 3.30
CA ASP A 97 5.90 -13.16 4.55
C ASP A 97 4.69 -12.25 4.41
N LYS A 98 4.53 -11.61 3.25
CA LYS A 98 3.33 -10.81 2.93
C LYS A 98 2.06 -11.64 3.09
N ILE A 99 2.04 -12.85 2.50
CA ILE A 99 0.89 -13.75 2.60
C ILE A 99 0.68 -14.24 4.04
N GLY A 100 1.75 -14.52 4.77
CA GLY A 100 1.69 -14.87 6.20
C GLY A 100 1.03 -13.77 7.03
N ILE A 101 1.44 -12.52 6.84
CA ILE A 101 0.84 -11.36 7.50
C ILE A 101 -0.65 -11.24 7.18
N LEU A 102 -1.03 -11.33 5.89
CA LEU A 102 -2.42 -11.24 5.46
C LEU A 102 -3.32 -12.29 6.13
N LYS A 103 -2.80 -13.49 6.38
CA LYS A 103 -3.53 -14.58 7.06
C LYS A 103 -3.80 -14.29 8.53
N GLU A 104 -2.92 -13.56 9.21
CA GLU A 104 -3.05 -13.28 10.65
C GLU A 104 -3.82 -11.98 10.96
N LEU A 105 -4.27 -11.23 9.93
CA LEU A 105 -4.95 -9.94 10.15
C LEU A 105 -6.27 -10.04 10.92
N TYR A 106 -6.90 -11.22 11.00
CA TYR A 106 -8.09 -11.42 11.84
C TYR A 106 -7.81 -11.10 13.32
N ARG A 107 -6.56 -11.24 13.78
CA ARG A 107 -6.13 -10.91 15.15
C ARG A 107 -6.21 -9.43 15.47
N LEU A 108 -6.28 -8.57 14.45
CA LEU A 108 -6.37 -7.11 14.63
C LEU A 108 -7.81 -6.64 14.84
N LYS A 109 -8.81 -7.52 14.74
CA LYS A 109 -10.22 -7.14 14.94
C LYS A 109 -10.42 -6.58 16.35
N GLY A 110 -11.03 -5.40 16.44
CA GLY A 110 -11.24 -4.70 17.71
C GLY A 110 -10.03 -3.92 18.21
N THR A 111 -8.90 -3.97 17.50
CA THR A 111 -7.77 -3.06 17.73
C THR A 111 -7.93 -1.79 16.90
N ASN A 112 -7.13 -0.76 17.22
CA ASN A 112 -7.04 0.46 16.40
C ASN A 112 -5.84 0.43 15.43
N THR A 113 -5.42 -0.78 15.02
CA THR A 113 -4.31 -1.00 14.09
C THR A 113 -4.82 -1.69 12.84
N PHE A 114 -4.43 -1.18 11.69
CA PHE A 114 -4.90 -1.66 10.39
C PHE A 114 -3.72 -1.97 9.48
N VAL A 115 -3.77 -3.11 8.81
CA VAL A 115 -2.79 -3.50 7.80
C VAL A 115 -3.53 -3.73 6.50
N ASN A 116 -3.11 -3.02 5.46
CA ASN A 116 -3.68 -3.11 4.12
C ASN A 116 -2.59 -3.43 3.10
N GLU A 117 -2.97 -4.00 1.98
CA GLU A 117 -2.09 -4.07 0.81
C GLU A 117 -1.84 -2.65 0.25
N ASP A 118 -0.62 -2.42 -0.25
CA ASP A 118 -0.26 -1.17 -0.92
C ASP A 118 -0.52 -1.29 -2.43
N PHE A 119 -1.63 -0.71 -2.87
CA PHE A 119 -1.99 -0.66 -4.28
C PHE A 119 -1.79 0.76 -4.85
N SER A 120 -1.59 0.83 -6.17
CA SER A 120 -1.71 2.07 -6.92
C SER A 120 -3.07 2.74 -6.67
N ARG A 121 -3.10 4.07 -6.82
CA ARG A 121 -4.31 4.87 -6.56
C ARG A 121 -5.49 4.39 -7.40
N GLU A 122 -5.23 3.99 -8.64
CA GLU A 122 -6.25 3.52 -9.56
C GLU A 122 -6.81 2.15 -9.15
N THR A 123 -5.95 1.21 -8.74
CA THR A 123 -6.38 -0.09 -8.21
C THR A 123 -7.20 0.06 -6.92
N VAL A 124 -6.81 0.97 -6.02
CA VAL A 124 -7.65 1.31 -4.85
C VAL A 124 -9.04 1.82 -5.29
N ALA A 125 -9.10 2.71 -6.28
CA ALA A 125 -10.37 3.25 -6.78
C ALA A 125 -11.25 2.18 -7.44
N ILE A 126 -10.67 1.23 -8.17
CA ILE A 126 -11.38 0.09 -8.77
C ILE A 126 -11.93 -0.82 -7.67
N ARG A 127 -11.11 -1.21 -6.68
CA ARG A 127 -11.53 -2.10 -5.58
C ARG A 127 -12.67 -1.50 -4.76
N LYS A 128 -12.65 -0.18 -4.51
CA LYS A 128 -13.77 0.52 -3.84
C LYS A 128 -15.11 0.40 -4.57
N LYS A 129 -15.11 0.17 -5.89
CA LYS A 129 -16.34 -0.05 -6.67
C LYS A 129 -16.85 -1.49 -6.60
N ILE A 130 -15.97 -2.45 -6.28
CA ILE A 130 -16.29 -3.88 -6.21
C ILE A 130 -16.87 -4.26 -4.85
N VAL A 131 -16.36 -3.66 -3.77
CA VAL A 131 -16.81 -3.92 -2.39
C VAL A 131 -18.07 -3.11 -2.03
N ARG A 132 -18.97 -2.89 -3.00
CA ARG A 132 -20.28 -2.28 -2.77
C ARG A 132 -21.33 -3.34 -2.47
#